data_AF-A0A0V0HCG0-F1
#
_entry.id   AF-A0A0V0HCG0-F1
#
_cell.length_a   1.000
_cell.length_b   1.000
_cell.length_c   1.000
_cell.angle_alpha   90.00
_cell.angle_beta   90.00
_cell.angle_gamma   90.00
#
_symmetry.space_group_name_H-M   'P 1'
#
loop_
_entity.id
_entity.type
_entity.pdbx_description
1 polymer ?
#
loop_
_entity_poly.entity_id
_entity_poly.type
_entity_poly.pdbx_seq_one_letter_code
_entity_poly.pdbx_strand_id
1 'polypeptide(L)'
;MVFGQVVIGPPGSGKTTYCNGMSQFLQLIGRKVAVINLDPANDALPYECAVNIEDLIKLSDVMVEHSLGPNGGLVYCMDYLEKNIDWLESKLKPLLKGCYNSI
;
A
#
# COMPACT_ATOMS: atom_id res chain seq x y z
N MET A 1 -8.68 12.72 -14.93
CA MET A 1 -9.49 12.06 -13.90
C MET A 1 -8.68 10.91 -13.31
N VAL A 2 -8.57 10.85 -11.99
CA VAL A 2 -7.81 9.81 -11.27
C VAL A 2 -8.79 8.73 -10.82
N PHE A 3 -8.37 7.48 -10.92
CA PHE A 3 -9.12 6.33 -10.43
C PHE A 3 -8.25 5.59 -9.41
N GLY A 4 -8.87 5.12 -8.34
CA GLY A 4 -8.24 4.30 -7.31
C GLY A 4 -9.02 3.02 -7.10
N GLN A 5 -8.31 1.94 -6.79
CA GLN A 5 -8.89 0.67 -6.42
C GLN A 5 -8.35 0.26 -5.05
N VAL A 6 -9.26 -0.07 -4.14
CA VAL A 6 -8.90 -0.69 -2.86
C VAL A 6 -9.17 -2.19 -2.97
N VAL A 7 -8.12 -2.98 -2.80
CA VAL A 7 -8.18 -4.45 -2.92
C VAL A 7 -8.23 -5.06 -1.53
N ILE A 8 -9.36 -5.68 -1.18
CA ILE A 8 -9.59 -6.31 0.13
C ILE A 8 -9.94 -7.79 -0.04
N GLY A 9 -9.67 -8.60 0.98
CA GLY A 9 -9.93 -10.03 0.96
C GLY A 9 -9.14 -10.79 2.03
N PRO A 10 -9.53 -12.03 2.35
CA PRO A 10 -8.86 -12.83 3.38
C PRO A 10 -7.39 -13.17 2.99
N PRO A 11 -6.55 -13.60 3.94
CA PRO A 11 -5.22 -14.12 3.64
C PRO A 11 -5.30 -15.26 2.61
N GLY A 12 -4.37 -15.29 1.65
CA GLY A 12 -4.36 -16.31 0.59
C GLY A 12 -5.35 -16.10 -0.56
N SER A 13 -6.21 -15.07 -0.54
CA SER A 13 -7.18 -14.81 -1.63
C SER A 13 -6.55 -14.27 -2.93
N GLY A 14 -5.23 -14.10 -2.99
CA GLY A 14 -4.52 -13.64 -4.18
C GLY A 14 -4.46 -12.12 -4.38
N LYS A 15 -4.69 -11.30 -3.34
CA LYS A 15 -4.64 -9.82 -3.43
C LYS A 15 -3.35 -9.30 -4.06
N THR A 16 -2.20 -9.75 -3.57
CA THR A 16 -0.88 -9.35 -4.07
C THR A 16 -0.69 -9.74 -5.54
N THR A 17 -1.12 -10.96 -5.92
CA THR A 17 -1.10 -11.44 -7.30
C THR A 17 -1.98 -10.58 -8.22
N TYR A 18 -3.18 -10.21 -7.74
CA TYR A 18 -4.09 -9.33 -8.46
C TYR A 18 -3.47 -7.95 -8.70
N CYS A 19 -2.90 -7.32 -7.67
CA CYS A 19 -2.24 -6.02 -7.79
C CYS A 19 -1.10 -6.05 -8.81
N ASN A 20 -0.31 -7.13 -8.84
CA ASN A 20 0.76 -7.32 -9.82
C ASN A 20 0.22 -7.45 -11.26
N GLY A 21 -0.77 -8.33 -11.46
CA GLY A 21 -1.35 -8.53 -12.79
C GLY A 21 -2.08 -7.30 -13.32
N MET A 22 -2.81 -6.60 -12.45
CA MET A 22 -3.52 -5.37 -12.82
C MET A 22 -2.56 -4.23 -13.14
N SER A 23 -1.46 -4.06 -12.39
CA SER A 23 -0.47 -3.03 -12.69
C SER A 23 0.19 -3.26 -14.04
N GLN A 24 0.59 -4.50 -14.35
CA GLN A 24 1.14 -4.90 -15.65
C GLN A 24 0.14 -4.66 -16.78
N PHE A 25 -1.11 -5.10 -16.61
CA PHE A 25 -2.17 -4.90 -17.61
C PHE A 25 -2.40 -3.41 -17.93
N LEU A 26 -2.52 -2.57 -16.89
CA LEU A 26 -2.74 -1.14 -17.06
C LEU A 26 -1.54 -0.45 -17.72
N GLN A 27 -0.32 -0.83 -17.36
CA GLN A 27 0.89 -0.33 -18.02
C GLN A 27 0.93 -0.70 -19.51
N LEU A 28 0.55 -1.95 -19.86
CA LEU A 28 0.51 -2.43 -21.24
C LEU A 28 -0.48 -1.64 -22.11
N ILE A 29 -1.60 -1.19 -21.55
CA ILE A 29 -2.57 -0.33 -22.26
C ILE A 29 -2.22 1.18 -22.19
N GLY A 30 -1.00 1.52 -21.77
CA GLY A 30 -0.49 2.89 -21.74
C GLY A 30 -0.99 3.74 -20.56
N ARG A 31 -1.55 3.13 -19.51
CA ARG A 31 -1.99 3.84 -18.31
C ARG A 31 -0.85 3.93 -17.30
N LYS A 32 -0.64 5.13 -16.74
CA LYS A 32 0.21 5.31 -15.57
C LYS A 32 -0.47 4.69 -14.35
N VAL A 33 0.26 3.87 -13.60
CA VAL A 33 -0.21 3.18 -12.40
C VAL A 33 0.82 3.29 -11.30
N ALA A 34 0.34 3.46 -10.08
CA ALA A 34 1.12 3.32 -8.87
C ALA A 34 0.45 2.25 -7.99
N VAL A 35 1.24 1.32 -7.46
CA VAL A 35 0.78 0.34 -6.48
C VAL A 35 1.18 0.81 -5.09
N ILE A 36 0.25 0.73 -4.15
CA ILE A 36 0.40 1.18 -2.76
C ILE A 36 0.18 -0.05 -1.88
N ASN A 37 1.20 -0.42 -1.09
CA ASN A 37 1.06 -1.48 -0.10
C ASN A 37 0.68 -0.89 1.25
N LEU A 38 -0.52 -1.23 1.71
CA LEU A 38 -1.01 -0.88 3.05
C LEU A 38 -1.05 -2.10 3.99
N ASP A 39 -0.54 -3.26 3.56
CA ASP A 39 -0.48 -4.48 4.38
C ASP A 39 0.88 -4.55 5.10
N PRO A 40 0.92 -4.35 6.44
CA PRO A 40 2.17 -4.35 7.22
C PRO A 40 2.70 -5.76 7.51
N ALA A 41 1.98 -6.82 7.13
CA ALA A 41 2.44 -8.22 7.25
C ALA A 41 2.98 -8.79 5.93
N ASN A 42 3.17 -7.95 4.91
CA ASN A 42 3.53 -8.39 3.58
C ASN A 42 5.02 -8.11 3.28
N ASP A 43 5.89 -8.97 3.81
CA ASP A 43 7.35 -8.79 3.81
C ASP A 43 8.02 -8.87 2.43
N ALA A 44 7.33 -9.41 1.41
CA ALA A 44 7.91 -9.67 0.09
C ALA A 44 6.92 -9.38 -1.05
N LEU A 45 6.91 -8.15 -1.51
CA LEU A 45 6.20 -7.77 -2.74
C LEU A 45 7.02 -8.22 -3.97
N PRO A 46 6.45 -8.98 -4.91
CA PRO A 46 7.14 -9.39 -6.12
C PRO A 46 7.24 -8.26 -7.18
N TYR A 47 6.99 -7.02 -6.80
CA TYR A 47 6.94 -5.85 -7.66
C TYR A 47 7.26 -4.58 -6.89
N GLU A 48 7.64 -3.53 -7.62
CA GLU A 48 7.91 -2.21 -7.05
C GLU A 48 6.61 -1.55 -6.58
N CYS A 49 6.55 -1.20 -5.30
CA CYS A 49 5.48 -0.40 -4.72
C CYS A 49 5.92 1.07 -4.65
N ALA A 50 5.05 1.97 -5.08
CA ALA A 50 5.30 3.41 -5.02
C ALA A 50 5.23 3.94 -3.58
N VAL A 51 4.45 3.30 -2.73
CA VAL A 51 4.31 3.61 -1.30
C VAL A 51 4.16 2.28 -0.54
N ASN A 52 4.92 2.12 0.54
CA ASN A 52 4.82 0.97 1.42
C ASN A 52 4.61 1.45 2.87
N ILE A 53 3.62 0.88 3.57
CA ILE A 53 3.33 1.19 4.98
C ILE A 53 4.52 0.92 5.91
N GLU A 54 5.42 -0.01 5.55
CA GLU A 54 6.63 -0.29 6.33
C GLU A 54 7.59 0.90 6.45
N ASP A 55 7.51 1.88 5.53
CA ASP A 55 8.27 3.13 5.63
C ASP A 55 7.75 4.03 6.77
N LEU A 56 6.52 3.81 7.22
CA LEU A 56 5.89 4.50 8.34
C LEU A 56 5.98 3.67 9.63
N ILE A 57 5.64 2.38 9.56
CA ILE A 57 5.58 1.49 10.71
C ILE A 57 5.76 0.04 10.30
N LYS A 58 6.66 -0.68 10.99
CA LYS A 58 6.93 -2.10 10.75
C LYS A 58 6.25 -2.97 11.79
N LEU A 59 5.57 -4.02 11.32
CA LEU A 59 4.87 -4.96 12.21
C LEU A 59 5.83 -5.65 13.19
N SER A 60 7.04 -6.04 12.73
CA SER A 60 8.06 -6.67 13.57
C SER A 60 8.42 -5.80 14.78
N ASP A 61 8.61 -4.50 14.54
CA ASP A 61 9.08 -3.55 15.54
C ASP A 61 7.96 -3.31 16.56
N VAL A 62 6.72 -3.15 16.09
CA VAL A 62 5.52 -3.03 16.93
C VAL A 62 5.32 -4.24 17.83
N MET A 63 5.46 -5.45 17.29
CA MET A 63 5.29 -6.69 18.05
C MET A 63 6.30 -6.78 19.19
N VAL A 64 7.56 -6.38 18.95
CA VAL A 64 8.62 -6.40 19.94
C VAL A 64 8.43 -5.29 20.98
N GLU A 65 8.24 -4.03 20.54
CA GLU A 65 8.15 -2.87 21.42
C GLU A 65 6.93 -2.90 22.35
N HIS A 66 5.78 -3.34 21.82
CA HIS A 66 4.53 -3.37 22.57
C HIS A 66 4.18 -4.75 23.13
N SER A 67 5.05 -5.76 22.95
CA SER A 67 4.81 -7.15 23.36
C SER A 67 3.47 -7.69 22.84
N LEU A 68 3.15 -7.37 21.58
CA LEU A 68 1.90 -7.76 20.93
C LEU A 68 2.08 -9.02 20.09
N GLY A 69 1.04 -9.87 20.06
CA GLY A 69 0.95 -10.95 19.08
C GLY A 69 0.68 -10.42 17.66
N PRO A 70 0.78 -11.27 16.62
CA PRO A 70 0.67 -10.84 15.21
C PRO A 70 -0.60 -10.04 14.91
N ASN A 71 -1.76 -10.49 15.39
CA ASN A 71 -3.03 -9.80 15.17
C ASN A 71 -3.11 -8.46 15.91
N GLY A 72 -2.53 -8.39 17.12
CA GLY A 72 -2.49 -7.13 17.88
C GLY A 72 -1.57 -6.11 17.22
N GLY A 73 -0.43 -6.55 16.70
CA GLY A 73 0.47 -5.72 15.92
C GLY A 73 -0.18 -5.18 14.64
N LEU A 74 -0.94 -6.02 13.91
CA LEU A 74 -1.68 -5.60 12.71
C LEU A 74 -2.67 -4.46 13.00
N VAL A 75 -3.48 -4.60 14.06
CA VAL A 75 -4.43 -3.55 14.46
C VAL A 75 -3.69 -2.27 14.85
N TYR A 76 -2.60 -2.40 15.61
CA TYR A 76 -1.78 -1.25 16.00
C TYR A 76 -1.19 -0.51 14.78
N CYS A 77 -0.67 -1.24 13.79
CA CYS A 77 -0.17 -0.63 12.56
C CYS A 77 -1.25 0.17 11.82
N MET A 78 -2.48 -0.33 11.78
CA MET A 78 -3.61 0.37 11.16
C MET A 78 -4.02 1.62 11.95
N ASP A 79 -4.09 1.54 13.28
CA ASP A 79 -4.37 2.68 14.15
C ASP A 79 -3.28 3.76 14.03
N TYR A 80 -2.01 3.35 13.89
CA TYR A 80 -0.89 4.25 13.70
C TYR A 80 -0.95 4.93 12.32
N LEU A 81 -1.32 4.20 11.27
CA LEU A 81 -1.55 4.78 9.95
C LEU A 81 -2.69 5.81 9.98
N GLU A 82 -3.80 5.50 10.65
CA GLU A 82 -4.95 6.42 10.79
C GLU A 82 -4.53 7.74 11.45
N LYS A 83 -3.77 7.67 12.56
CA LYS A 83 -3.25 8.85 13.26
C LYS A 83 -2.22 9.65 12.45
N ASN A 84 -1.60 9.02 11.45
CA ASN A 84 -0.60 9.63 10.58
C ASN A 84 -1.09 9.69 9.12
N ILE A 85 -2.40 9.87 8.89
CA ILE A 85 -2.96 9.86 7.53
C ILE A 85 -2.32 10.94 6.62
N ASP A 86 -1.86 12.05 7.21
CA ASP A 86 -1.12 13.10 6.52
C ASP A 86 0.17 12.57 5.84
N TRP A 87 0.82 11.58 6.44
CA TRP A 87 1.96 10.89 5.83
C TRP A 87 1.53 10.23 4.53
N LEU A 88 0.43 9.47 4.54
CA LEU A 88 -0.07 8.79 3.35
C LEU A 88 -0.45 9.82 2.28
N GLU A 89 -1.16 10.89 2.64
CA GLU A 89 -1.46 11.97 1.70
C GLU A 89 -0.21 12.57 1.08
N SER A 90 0.84 12.82 1.87
CA SER A 90 2.09 13.39 1.39
C SER A 90 2.78 12.50 0.36
N LYS A 91 2.66 11.18 0.53
CA LYS A 91 3.19 10.16 -0.40
C LYS A 91 2.33 10.04 -1.67
N LEU A 92 1.01 10.22 -1.55
CA LEU A 92 0.09 10.16 -2.70
C LEU A 92 0.12 11.42 -3.57
N LYS A 93 0.27 12.62 -2.98
CA LYS A 93 0.23 13.91 -3.71
C LYS A 93 1.18 13.98 -4.93
N PRO A 94 2.46 13.55 -4.86
CA PRO A 94 3.36 13.52 -6.01
C PRO A 94 2.90 12.58 -7.14
N LEU A 95 2.27 11.45 -6.79
CA LEU A 95 1.80 10.46 -7.77
C LEU A 95 0.66 10.99 -8.65
N LEU A 96 -0.10 11.96 -8.12
CA LEU A 96 -1.17 12.62 -8.84
C LEU A 96 -0.66 13.65 -9.85
N LYS A 97 0.54 14.22 -9.65
CA LYS A 97 1.08 15.35 -10.44
C LYS A 97 1.54 14.98 -11.86
N GLY A 98 1.39 13.74 -12.30
CA GLY A 98 1.69 13.29 -13.68
C GLY A 98 0.49 12.80 -14.49
N CYS A 99 -0.72 12.84 -13.92
CA CYS A 99 -1.97 12.40 -14.55
C CYS A 99 -2.75 13.54 -15.23
N TYR A 100 -2.25 14.78 -15.12
CA TYR A 100 -2.74 15.96 -15.81
C TYR A 100 -1.61 16.53 -16.65
N ASN A 101 -1.43 16.00 -17.87
CA ASN A 101 -0.93 16.82 -18.96
C ASN A 101 -2.18 17.27 -19.70
N SER A 102 -2.61 18.48 -19.39
CA SER A 102 -3.67 19.16 -20.12
C SER A 102 -3.26 19.26 -21.60
N ILE A 103 -4.22 18.92 -22.44
CA ILE A 103 -4.33 19.26 -23.85
C ILE A 103 -4.20 20.78 -24.00
#